data_AF-A0AAD4S0S3-F1
#
_entry.id   AF-A0AAD4S0S3-F1
#
_cell.length_a   1.000
_cell.length_b   1.000
_cell.length_c   1.000
_cell.angle_alpha   90.00
_cell.angle_beta   90.00
_cell.angle_gamma   90.00
#
_symmetry.space_group_name_H-M   'P 1'
#
loop_
_entity.id
_entity.type
_entity.pdbx_description
1 polymer ?
#
loop_
_entity_poly.entity_id
_entity_poly.type
_entity_poly.pdbx_seq_one_letter_code
_entity_poly.pdbx_strand_id
1 'polypeptide(L)' 'MSFLIFEGAPTGYVEAERLHNHFIKEGRDKDARWTPFDERGISKLYGFIASKKDMDSFNHHSKDRSTRTIFQGSDRDDL' A
#
# COMPACT_ATOMS: atom_id res chain seq x y z
N MET A 1 -6.37 -7.92 -2.82
CA MET A 1 -5.54 -6.77 -2.42
C MET A 1 -4.08 -7.14 -2.65
N SER A 2 -3.29 -6.22 -3.19
CA SER A 2 -1.85 -6.39 -3.40
C SER A 2 -1.10 -5.24 -2.70
N PHE A 3 0.16 -5.47 -2.34
CA PHE A 3 1.04 -4.46 -1.77
C PHE A 3 2.16 -4.13 -2.76
N LEU A 4 2.49 -2.84 -2.83
CA LEU A 4 3.71 -2.37 -3.47
C LEU A 4 4.72 -2.09 -2.36
N ILE A 5 5.86 -2.77 -2.41
CA ILE A 5 6.93 -2.60 -1.44
C ILE A 5 8.01 -1.78 -2.12
N PHE A 6 8.26 -0.58 -1.59
CA PHE A 6 9.33 0.29 -2.03
C PHE A 6 10.61 0.00 -1.26
N GLU A 7 11.72 0.56 -1.72
CA GLU A 7 13.01 0.47 -1.04
C GLU A 7 12.90 0.98 0.41
N GLY A 8 13.56 0.30 1.36
CA GLY A 8 13.65 0.70 2.76
C GLY A 8 14.59 1.90 3.01
N ALA A 9 14.67 2.81 2.05
CA ALA A 9 15.48 4.02 2.08
C ALA A 9 14.58 5.26 1.97
N PRO A 10 15.04 6.46 2.35
CA PRO A 10 14.27 7.69 2.20
C PRO A 10 13.75 7.91 0.77
N THR A 11 14.50 7.46 -0.24
CA THR A 11 14.11 7.45 -1.65
C THR A 11 12.83 6.65 -1.89
N GLY A 12 12.73 5.44 -1.34
CA GLY A 12 11.54 4.60 -1.48
C GLY A 12 10.31 5.20 -0.80
N TYR A 13 10.47 5.92 0.31
CA TYR A 13 9.36 6.67 0.90
C TYR A 13 8.87 7.80 -0.02
N VAL A 14 9.78 8.58 -0.59
CA VAL A 14 9.42 9.66 -1.54
C VAL A 14 8.72 9.10 -2.78
N GLU A 15 9.14 7.94 -3.29
CA GLU A 15 8.46 7.26 -4.39
C GLU A 15 7.05 6.79 -4.01
N ALA A 16 6.90 6.20 -2.83
CA ALA A 16 5.59 5.78 -2.31
C ALA A 16 4.65 6.97 -2.12
N GLU A 17 5.15 8.08 -1.58
CA GLU A 17 4.39 9.31 -1.39
C GLU A 17 3.97 9.94 -2.73
N ARG A 18 4.87 9.97 -3.72
CA ARG A 18 4.53 10.44 -5.08
C ARG A 18 3.41 9.62 -5.69
N LEU A 19 3.46 8.30 -5.56
CA LEU A 19 2.42 7.41 -6.07
C LEU A 19 1.09 7.60 -5.32
N HIS A 20 1.15 7.75 -3.99
CA HIS A 20 -0.01 8.03 -3.16
C HIS A 20 -0.71 9.35 -3.55
N ASN A 21 0.06 10.42 -3.69
CA ASN A 21 -0.46 11.73 -4.09
C ASN A 21 -1.07 11.69 -5.50
N HIS A 22 -0.53 10.87 -6.40
CA HIS A 22 -1.12 10.65 -7.71
C HIS A 22 -2.53 10.02 -7.62
N PHE A 23 -2.71 9.01 -6.77
CA PHE A 23 -4.03 8.41 -6.54
C PHE A 23 -5.01 9.38 -5.87
N ILE A 24 -4.57 10.19 -4.89
CA ILE A 24 -5.41 11.24 -4.29
C ILE A 24 -5.87 12.24 -5.35
N LYS A 25 -4.94 12.74 -6.19
CA LYS A 25 -5.23 13.73 -7.22
C LYS A 25 -6.30 13.25 -8.20
N GLU A 26 -6.33 11.95 -8.47
CA GLU A 26 -7.32 11.34 -9.37
C GLU A 26 -8.58 10.86 -8.67
N GLY A 27 -8.71 11.07 -7.35
CA GLY A 27 -9.85 10.59 -6.57
C GLY A 27 -9.92 9.06 -6.55
N ARG A 28 -8.76 8.39 -6.50
CA ARG A 28 -8.56 6.94 -6.47
C ARG A 28 -7.88 6.47 -5.17
N ASP A 29 -8.08 7.23 -4.10
CA ASP A 29 -7.57 6.92 -2.77
C ASP A 29 -8.44 5.89 -2.03
N LYS A 30 -8.19 5.69 -0.74
CA LYS A 30 -8.92 4.72 0.09
C LYS A 30 -10.41 5.04 0.27
N ASP A 31 -10.78 6.32 0.19
CA ASP A 31 -12.13 6.82 0.45
C ASP A 31 -12.90 7.06 -0.87
N ALA A 32 -12.21 6.92 -2.01
CA ALA A 32 -12.81 6.93 -3.33
C ALA A 32 -13.88 5.85 -3.47
N ARG A 33 -14.98 6.22 -4.14
CA ARG A 33 -16.00 5.26 -4.54
C ARG A 33 -15.39 4.26 -5.53
N TRP A 34 -15.21 3.03 -5.09
CA TRP A 34 -14.64 1.97 -5.92
C TRP A 34 -15.51 1.70 -7.15
N THR A 35 -15.02 2.09 -8.32
CA THR A 35 -15.57 1.70 -9.62
C THR A 35 -14.57 0.78 -10.33
N PRO A 36 -14.98 -0.44 -10.71
CA PRO A 36 -14.06 -1.43 -11.28
C PRO A 36 -13.52 -1.02 -12.66
N PHE A 37 -14.29 -0.26 -13.43
CA PHE A 37 -13.91 0.20 -14.77
C PHE A 37 -14.09 1.71 -14.89
N ASP A 38 -13.30 2.33 -15.77
CA ASP A 38 -13.55 3.68 -16.26
C ASP A 38 -14.57 3.67 -17.41
N GLU A 39 -14.93 4.87 -17.88
CA GLU A 39 -15.84 5.06 -19.01
C GLU A 39 -15.29 4.45 -20.32
N ARG A 40 -13.99 4.10 -20.35
CA ARG A 40 -13.28 3.49 -21.48
C ARG A 40 -13.20 1.96 -21.35
N GLY A 41 -13.70 1.37 -20.26
CA GLY A 41 -13.65 -0.07 -19.99
C GLY A 41 -12.30 -0.56 -19.45
N ILE A 42 -11.42 0.35 -19.04
CA ILE A 42 -10.10 0.01 -18.47
C ILE A 42 -10.23 -0.11 -16.95
N SER A 43 -9.61 -1.15 -16.38
CA SER A 43 -9.58 -1.37 -14.94
C SER A 43 -8.89 -0.20 -14.24
N LYS A 44 -9.59 0.45 -13.31
CA LYS A 44 -9.00 1.52 -12.50
C LYS A 44 -8.19 0.91 -11.36
N LEU A 45 -6.93 1.29 -11.27
CA LEU A 45 -6.10 1.01 -10.10
C LEU A 45 -6.41 2.02 -8.99
N TYR A 46 -6.52 1.55 -7.75
CA TYR A 46 -6.66 2.39 -6.56
C TYR A 46 -5.45 2.14 -5.67
N GLY A 47 -5.02 3.14 -4.92
CA GLY A 47 -3.84 3.01 -4.08
C GLY A 47 -3.73 4.04 -2.99
N PHE A 48 -3.18 3.62 -1.85
CA PHE A 48 -2.94 4.44 -0.68
C PHE A 48 -1.71 3.91 0.07
N ILE A 49 -1.10 4.77 0.91
CA ILE A 49 -0.03 4.31 1.81
C ILE A 49 -0.64 3.40 2.87
N ALA A 50 -0.14 2.17 2.94
CA ALA A 50 -0.60 1.19 3.89
C ALA A 50 -0.28 1.61 5.33
N SER A 51 -1.29 1.61 6.18
CA SER A 51 -1.10 1.69 7.62
C SER A 51 -0.80 0.31 8.22
N LYS A 52 -0.33 0.27 9.47
CA LYS A 52 -0.13 -0.99 10.21
C LYS A 52 -1.38 -1.87 10.20
N LYS A 53 -2.57 -1.28 10.34
CA LYS A 53 -3.85 -1.98 10.32
C LYS A 53 -4.14 -2.65 8.97
N ASP A 54 -3.75 -2.01 7.86
CA ASP A 54 -3.95 -2.56 6.52
C ASP A 54 -3.04 -3.77 6.29
N MET A 55 -1.81 -3.70 6.82
CA MET A 55 -0.87 -4.81 6.81
C MET A 55 -1.37 -5.98 7.66
N ASP A 56 -1.84 -5.73 8.88
CA ASP A 56 -2.42 -6.75 9.75
C ASP A 56 -3.66 -7.42 9.12
N SER A 57 -4.53 -6.60 8.50
CA SER A 57 -5.73 -7.09 7.81
C SER A 57 -5.35 -7.96 6.62
N PHE A 58 -4.35 -7.57 5.84
CA PHE A 58 -3.87 -8.40 4.74
C PHE A 58 -3.29 -9.73 5.22
N ASN A 59 -2.38 -9.68 6.21
CA ASN A 59 -1.75 -10.85 6.79
C ASN A 59 -2.78 -11.85 7.34
N HIS A 60 -3.87 -11.36 7.93
CA HIS A 60 -4.96 -12.20 8.43
C HIS A 60 -5.73 -12.93 7.32
N HIS A 61 -5.91 -12.29 6.16
CA HIS A 61 -6.70 -12.83 5.04
C HIS A 61 -5.84 -13.62 4.04
N SER A 62 -4.52 -13.41 4.00
CA SER A 62 -3.57 -14.23 3.25
C SER A 62 -3.25 -15.52 4.03
N LYS A 63 -4.17 -16.49 4.03
CA LYS A 63 -4.06 -17.76 4.79
C LYS A 63 -3.02 -18.77 4.24
N ASP A 64 -2.16 -18.37 3.31
CA ASP A 64 -1.16 -19.27 2.70
C ASP A 64 0.20 -18.57 2.51
N ARG A 65 1.17 -19.09 3.26
CA ARG A 65 2.63 -19.11 3.06
C ARG A 65 3.20 -18.15 2.01
N SER A 66 3.65 -17.01 2.48
CA SER A 66 5.00 -16.62 2.13
C SER A 66 5.66 -16.05 3.36
N THR A 67 6.73 -16.73 3.77
CA THR A 67 7.74 -16.25 4.71
C THR A 67 8.27 -14.91 4.21
N ARG A 68 7.55 -13.85 4.50
CA ARG A 68 8.04 -12.49 4.38
C ARG A 68 7.45 -11.74 5.54
N THR A 69 8.07 -11.98 6.70
CA THR A 69 8.25 -10.95 7.72
C THR A 69 8.56 -9.65 6.98
N ILE A 70 7.54 -8.84 6.73
CA ILE A 70 7.76 -7.44 6.37
C ILE A 70 8.45 -6.92 7.61
N PHE A 71 9.74 -6.60 7.49
CA PHE A 71 10.61 -6.21 8.58
C PHE A 71 9.83 -5.31 9.52
N GLN A 72 9.43 -5.87 10.66
CA GLN A 72 9.08 -5.09 11.82
C GLN A 72 10.36 -4.30 12.06
N GLY A 73 10.32 -3.00 11.76
CA GLY A 73 11.40 -2.09 12.09
C GLY A 73 11.73 -2.40 13.53
N SER A 74 12.92 -2.97 13.72
CA SER A 74 13.47 -3.33 15.01
C SER A 74 13.26 -2.11 15.89
N ASP A 75 12.50 -2.28 16.96
CA ASP A 75 12.68 -1.46 18.15
C ASP A 75 14.20 -1.40 18.37
N ARG A 76 14.77 -0.23 18.06
CA ARG A 76 16.13 0.15 18.42
C ARG A 76 15.97 1.43 19.21
N ASP A 77 15.30 1.28 20.34
CA ASP A 77 15.50 2.13 21.50
C ASP A 77 16.14 1.24 22.58
N ASP A 78 17.37 0.78 22.29
CA ASP A 78 18.28 0.25 23.30
C ASP A 78 19.48 1.22 23.38
N LEU A 79 19.53 1.92 24.52
CA LEU A 79 20.44 2.97 25.01
C LEU A 79 20.26 4.41 24.51
#